data_AF-A0A919FCI1-F1
#
_entry.id   AF-A0A919FCI1-F1
#
_cell.length_a   1.000
_cell.length_b   1.000
_cell.length_c   1.000
_cell.angle_alpha   90.00
_cell.angle_beta   90.00
_cell.angle_gamma   90.00
#
_symmetry.space_group_name_H-M   'P 1'
#
loop_
_entity.id
_entity.type
_entity.pdbx_description
1 polymer ?
#
loop_
_entity_poly.entity_id
_entity_poly.type
_entity_poly.pdbx_seq_one_letter_code
_entity_poly.pdbx_strand_id
1 'polypeptide(L)'
;MTAGSGILHIETPPESLVATGGLFHGIQLWVNLPASDKMTAPRYQDIHGGHVKLLSTPDGGAILRLIAGELDGHQGPGATHTPITLLHASITPGAQVTIPWRQDFNALAYVLNGNGKVGAEGRPVHTGQATVFGEGDTLTISADTKQDSRHPNLDVIVLGGQPIREPVAWYGPFVMNSHRELEQAMKDFQSGSFGHPID
;
A
#
# COMPACT_ATOMS: atom_id res chain seq x y z
N MET A 1 2.80 3.07 10.06
CA MET A 1 3.69 4.02 10.77
C MET A 1 3.72 5.33 9.98
N THR A 2 3.55 6.46 10.66
CA THR A 2 3.86 7.80 10.14
C THR A 2 5.20 8.22 10.74
N ALA A 3 6.24 8.36 9.91
CA ALA A 3 7.57 8.77 10.37
C ALA A 3 7.62 10.26 10.76
N GLY A 4 6.98 11.13 9.96
CA GLY A 4 6.91 12.56 10.22
C GLY A 4 8.29 13.18 10.47
N SER A 5 8.41 13.95 11.56
CA SER A 5 9.64 14.64 11.97
C SER A 5 10.85 13.73 12.24
N GLY A 6 10.65 12.41 12.33
CA GLY A 6 11.73 11.44 12.38
C GLY A 6 11.42 10.26 13.30
N ILE A 7 11.83 9.07 12.88
CA ILE A 7 11.73 7.87 13.69
C ILE A 7 12.92 6.94 13.47
N LEU A 8 13.43 6.38 14.55
CA LEU A 8 14.41 5.30 14.52
C LEU A 8 13.72 4.02 15.01
N HIS A 9 13.71 2.98 14.18
CA HIS A 9 13.05 1.72 14.51
C HIS A 9 13.78 0.53 13.89
N ILE A 10 13.40 -0.66 14.35
CA ILE A 10 13.88 -1.95 13.85
C ILE A 10 12.67 -2.83 13.55
N GLU A 11 12.72 -3.55 12.43
CA GLU A 11 11.70 -4.51 12.01
C GLU A 11 12.38 -5.88 11.87
N THR A 12 11.95 -6.86 12.67
CA THR A 12 12.47 -8.23 12.65
C THR A 12 11.37 -9.23 12.39
N PRO A 13 11.67 -10.40 11.79
CA PRO A 13 10.71 -11.50 11.72
C PRO A 13 10.18 -11.88 13.12
N PRO A 14 8.96 -12.42 13.23
CA PRO A 14 8.43 -12.91 14.50
C PRO A 14 9.36 -13.95 15.12
N GLU A 15 9.54 -13.91 16.44
CA GLU A 15 10.42 -14.82 17.18
C GLU A 15 10.12 -16.29 16.87
N SER A 16 8.84 -16.67 16.84
CA SER A 16 8.42 -18.03 16.52
C SER A 16 8.94 -18.49 15.16
N LEU A 17 8.92 -17.60 14.16
CA LEU A 17 9.39 -17.91 12.82
C LEU A 17 10.92 -17.98 12.75
N VAL A 18 11.64 -17.18 13.54
CA VAL A 18 13.10 -17.31 13.70
C VAL A 18 13.45 -18.66 14.33
N ALA A 19 12.67 -19.11 15.32
CA ALA A 19 12.92 -20.35 16.04
C ALA A 19 12.57 -21.62 15.24
N THR A 20 11.44 -21.62 14.52
CA THR A 20 10.94 -22.84 13.84
C THR A 20 11.20 -22.86 12.34
N GLY A 21 11.63 -21.73 11.76
CA GLY A 21 11.56 -21.54 10.32
C GLY A 21 10.11 -21.45 9.82
N GLY A 22 9.96 -21.20 8.52
CA GLY A 22 8.67 -21.06 7.86
C GLY A 22 8.69 -20.00 6.78
N LEU A 23 7.57 -19.84 6.08
CA LEU A 23 7.41 -18.79 5.08
C LEU A 23 7.07 -17.47 5.79
N PHE A 24 7.92 -16.47 5.59
CA PHE A 24 7.62 -15.09 5.96
C PHE A 24 7.47 -14.26 4.68
N HIS A 25 6.29 -13.67 4.52
CA HIS A 25 5.97 -12.84 3.37
C HIS A 25 5.25 -11.60 3.87
N GLY A 26 5.70 -10.45 3.40
CA GLY A 26 5.18 -9.14 3.79
C GLY A 26 5.49 -8.11 2.72
N ILE A 27 4.84 -6.97 2.84
CA ILE A 27 5.00 -5.84 1.93
C ILE A 27 5.31 -4.62 2.77
N GLN A 28 6.24 -3.82 2.30
CA GLN A 28 6.52 -2.51 2.88
C GLN A 28 6.20 -1.46 1.83
N LEU A 29 5.30 -0.54 2.18
CA LEU A 29 4.88 0.57 1.33
C LEU A 29 5.24 1.88 2.04
N TRP A 30 5.92 2.77 1.33
CA TRP A 30 6.14 4.15 1.78
C TRP A 30 5.15 5.07 1.08
N VAL A 31 4.32 5.74 1.87
CA VAL A 31 3.37 6.75 1.40
C VAL A 31 3.95 8.12 1.75
N ASN A 32 4.17 8.96 0.74
CA ASN A 32 4.72 10.29 0.97
C ASN A 32 3.71 11.19 1.72
N LEU A 33 4.22 12.16 2.46
CA LEU A 33 3.44 13.19 3.15
C LEU A 33 3.52 14.51 2.36
N PRO A 34 2.43 15.32 2.36
CA PRO A 34 2.47 16.72 1.94
C PRO A 34 3.50 17.51 2.76
N ALA A 35 4.06 18.57 2.20
CA ALA A 35 5.09 19.40 2.83
C ALA A 35 4.68 19.88 4.22
N SER A 36 3.41 20.28 4.39
CA SER A 36 2.83 20.72 5.67
C SER A 36 2.90 19.66 6.78
N ASP A 37 2.93 18.38 6.41
CA ASP A 37 2.78 17.26 7.34
C ASP A 37 4.12 16.53 7.57
N LYS A 38 5.16 16.86 6.81
CA LYS A 38 6.48 16.19 6.90
C LYS A 38 7.12 16.30 8.29
N MET A 39 6.79 17.33 9.06
CA MET A 39 7.30 17.54 10.41
C MET A 39 6.27 17.21 11.50
N THR A 40 5.18 16.51 11.17
CA THR A 40 4.23 16.04 12.18
C THR A 40 4.91 15.09 13.17
N ALA A 41 4.41 15.03 14.40
CA ALA A 41 4.88 14.06 15.38
C ALA A 41 4.71 12.62 14.83
N PRO A 42 5.70 11.72 15.02
CA PRO A 42 5.62 10.34 14.58
C PRO A 42 4.44 9.63 15.24
N ARG A 43 3.81 8.70 14.52
CA ARG A 43 2.64 7.96 15.01
C ARG A 43 2.59 6.54 14.50
N TYR A 44 2.10 5.62 15.34
CA TYR A 44 1.80 4.25 14.95
C TYR A 44 0.31 3.96 14.91
N GLN A 45 -0.06 3.06 14.00
CA GLN A 45 -1.38 2.48 13.86
C GLN A 45 -1.16 0.99 13.67
N ASP A 46 -1.50 0.20 14.68
CA ASP A 46 -1.49 -1.25 14.58
C ASP A 46 -2.88 -1.73 14.14
N ILE A 47 -2.92 -2.46 13.03
CA ILE A 47 -4.16 -2.90 12.37
C ILE A 47 -4.06 -4.40 12.14
N HIS A 48 -4.70 -5.16 13.01
CA HIS A 48 -4.79 -6.61 12.87
C HIS A 48 -5.81 -7.00 11.80
N GLY A 49 -5.63 -8.19 11.21
CA GLY A 49 -6.51 -8.71 10.16
C GLY A 49 -7.99 -8.81 10.55
N GLY A 50 -8.32 -8.94 11.84
CA GLY A 50 -9.70 -8.92 12.32
C GLY A 50 -10.37 -7.53 12.30
N HIS A 51 -9.61 -6.46 12.06
CA HIS A 51 -10.11 -5.08 12.10
C HIS A 51 -10.25 -4.44 10.71
N VAL A 52 -9.78 -5.12 9.64
CA VAL A 52 -9.94 -4.60 8.28
C VAL A 52 -11.38 -4.68 7.82
N LYS A 53 -11.81 -3.73 6.99
CA LYS A 53 -13.14 -3.76 6.41
C LYS A 53 -13.18 -4.81 5.29
N LEU A 54 -14.03 -5.83 5.45
CA LEU A 54 -14.26 -6.85 4.44
C LEU A 54 -15.42 -6.44 3.52
N LEU A 55 -15.19 -6.55 2.22
CA LEU A 55 -16.18 -6.41 1.15
C LEU A 55 -16.10 -7.64 0.24
N SER A 56 -17.16 -7.92 -0.50
CA SER A 56 -17.17 -9.01 -1.48
C SER A 56 -17.95 -8.63 -2.73
N THR A 57 -17.61 -9.25 -3.86
CA THR A 57 -18.48 -9.20 -5.04
C THR A 57 -19.82 -9.88 -4.74
N PRO A 58 -20.92 -9.53 -5.45
CA PRO A 58 -22.23 -10.11 -5.20
C PRO A 58 -22.28 -11.64 -5.38
N ASP A 59 -21.44 -12.19 -6.24
CA ASP A 59 -21.30 -13.62 -6.50
C ASP A 59 -20.34 -14.33 -5.53
N GLY A 60 -19.67 -13.59 -4.64
CA GLY A 60 -18.67 -14.10 -3.71
C GLY A 60 -17.33 -14.50 -4.35
N GLY A 61 -17.12 -14.23 -5.65
CA GLY A 61 -15.92 -14.60 -6.39
C GLY A 61 -14.67 -13.79 -6.02
N ALA A 62 -14.82 -12.65 -5.34
CA ALA A 62 -13.72 -11.89 -4.79
C ALA A 62 -14.02 -11.36 -3.38
N ILE A 63 -12.98 -11.36 -2.53
CA ILE A 63 -12.98 -10.74 -1.20
C ILE A 63 -11.99 -9.59 -1.22
N LEU A 64 -12.43 -8.41 -0.81
CA LEU A 64 -11.60 -7.22 -0.66
C LEU A 64 -11.41 -6.91 0.83
N ARG A 65 -10.15 -6.84 1.26
CA ARG A 65 -9.75 -6.36 2.58
C ARG A 65 -9.32 -4.91 2.44
N LEU A 66 -10.19 -3.97 2.75
CA LEU A 66 -9.89 -2.54 2.73
C LEU A 66 -9.09 -2.18 4.00
N ILE A 67 -7.81 -1.86 3.80
CA ILE A 67 -6.81 -1.67 4.87
C ILE A 67 -6.75 -0.21 5.30
N ALA A 68 -6.76 0.72 4.34
CA ALA A 68 -6.70 2.16 4.60
C ALA A 68 -7.48 2.95 3.54
N GLY A 69 -7.97 4.12 3.95
CA GLY A 69 -8.72 5.00 3.07
C GLY A 69 -10.17 4.59 2.85
N GLU A 70 -10.71 4.95 1.70
CA GLU A 70 -12.13 4.81 1.39
C GLU A 70 -12.34 4.10 0.04
N LEU A 71 -13.40 3.32 -0.07
CA LEU A 71 -13.85 2.69 -1.31
C LEU A 71 -15.38 2.57 -1.33
N ASP A 72 -16.03 3.23 -2.30
CA ASP A 72 -17.47 3.17 -2.55
C ASP A 72 -18.35 3.40 -1.29
N GLY A 73 -18.01 4.43 -0.52
CA GLY A 73 -18.63 4.78 0.76
C GLY A 73 -18.17 3.95 1.95
N HIS A 74 -17.31 2.94 1.76
CA HIS A 74 -16.76 2.13 2.85
C HIS A 74 -15.42 2.65 3.32
N GLN A 75 -15.24 2.72 4.64
CA GLN A 75 -14.01 3.19 5.26
C GLN A 75 -13.15 2.01 5.75
N GLY A 76 -11.85 2.07 5.44
CA GLY A 76 -10.82 1.22 6.03
C GLY A 76 -10.33 1.78 7.38
N PRO A 77 -9.77 0.93 8.25
CA PRO A 77 -9.32 1.36 9.58
C PRO A 77 -8.05 2.24 9.55
N GLY A 78 -7.24 2.18 8.49
CA GLY A 78 -6.01 2.96 8.39
C GLY A 78 -6.27 4.43 8.05
N ALA A 79 -5.95 5.33 8.99
CA ALA A 79 -5.99 6.77 8.74
C ALA A 79 -4.72 7.25 8.02
N THR A 80 -4.88 8.19 7.09
CA THR A 80 -3.79 8.75 6.27
C THR A 80 -3.84 10.27 6.19
N HIS A 81 -2.70 10.88 5.84
CA HIS A 81 -2.57 12.33 5.67
C HIS A 81 -2.95 12.80 4.26
N THR A 82 -2.64 11.97 3.27
CA THR A 82 -3.13 12.11 1.89
C THR A 82 -4.29 11.16 1.68
N PRO A 83 -5.38 11.56 1.00
CA PRO A 83 -6.42 10.62 0.59
C PRO A 83 -5.82 9.49 -0.24
N ILE A 84 -5.98 8.26 0.24
CA ILE A 84 -5.56 7.04 -0.46
C ILE A 84 -6.69 6.01 -0.44
N THR A 85 -6.53 4.95 -1.21
CA THR A 85 -7.23 3.67 -1.07
C THR A 85 -6.18 2.58 -1.10
N LEU A 86 -6.14 1.72 -0.08
CA LEU A 86 -5.26 0.54 -0.02
C LEU A 86 -6.08 -0.68 0.37
N LEU A 87 -6.08 -1.68 -0.49
CA LEU A 87 -6.79 -2.93 -0.25
C LEU A 87 -6.02 -4.14 -0.73
N HIS A 88 -6.35 -5.30 -0.16
CA HIS A 88 -5.92 -6.62 -0.63
C HIS A 88 -7.14 -7.36 -1.19
N ALA A 89 -7.11 -7.68 -2.49
CA ALA A 89 -8.11 -8.48 -3.17
C ALA A 89 -7.65 -9.94 -3.28
N SER A 90 -8.48 -10.88 -2.86
CA SER A 90 -8.36 -12.31 -3.17
C SER A 90 -9.47 -12.69 -4.14
N ILE A 91 -9.11 -13.16 -5.33
CA ILE A 91 -10.05 -13.47 -6.42
C ILE A 91 -9.96 -14.96 -6.75
N THR A 92 -11.10 -15.66 -6.69
CA THR A 92 -11.15 -17.11 -6.96
C THR A 92 -10.96 -17.40 -8.45
N PRO A 93 -10.47 -18.60 -8.84
CA PRO A 93 -10.23 -18.93 -10.24
C PRO A 93 -11.45 -18.69 -11.14
N GLY A 94 -11.26 -17.94 -12.24
CA GLY A 94 -12.32 -17.60 -13.19
C GLY A 94 -13.26 -16.46 -12.75
N ALA A 95 -13.12 -15.94 -11.53
CA ALA A 95 -13.87 -14.78 -11.07
C ALA A 95 -13.21 -13.46 -11.52
N GLN A 96 -13.99 -12.40 -11.45
CA GLN A 96 -13.58 -11.03 -11.78
C GLN A 96 -14.13 -10.06 -10.73
N VAL A 97 -13.36 -9.03 -10.41
CA VAL A 97 -13.81 -7.88 -9.65
C VAL A 97 -13.64 -6.62 -10.50
N THR A 98 -14.65 -5.75 -10.44
CA THR A 98 -14.57 -4.38 -10.94
C THR A 98 -14.74 -3.45 -9.75
N ILE A 99 -13.70 -2.69 -9.45
CA ILE A 99 -13.61 -1.82 -8.28
C ILE A 99 -13.89 -0.39 -8.76
N PRO A 100 -14.93 0.31 -8.24
CA PRO A 100 -15.09 1.74 -8.48
C PRO A 100 -13.85 2.50 -8.03
N TRP A 101 -13.38 3.43 -8.85
CA TRP A 101 -12.14 4.14 -8.61
C TRP A 101 -12.28 5.62 -8.81
N ARG A 102 -11.64 6.37 -7.92
CA ARG A 102 -11.61 7.83 -7.96
C ARG A 102 -10.72 8.30 -9.11
N GLN A 103 -11.28 9.07 -10.04
CA GLN A 103 -10.54 9.58 -11.20
C GLN A 103 -9.43 10.59 -10.83
N ASP A 104 -9.51 11.19 -9.64
CA ASP A 104 -8.47 12.08 -9.11
C ASP A 104 -7.32 11.32 -8.42
N PHE A 105 -7.38 9.99 -8.36
CA PHE A 105 -6.33 9.14 -7.78
C PHE A 105 -5.47 8.52 -8.87
N ASN A 106 -4.18 8.33 -8.59
CA ASN A 106 -3.40 7.33 -9.32
C ASN A 106 -3.86 5.92 -8.92
N ALA A 107 -3.50 4.90 -9.71
CA ALA A 107 -3.88 3.53 -9.43
C ALA A 107 -2.77 2.54 -9.81
N LEU A 108 -2.48 1.63 -8.88
CA LEU A 108 -1.54 0.55 -9.04
C LEU A 108 -2.14 -0.76 -8.53
N ALA A 109 -1.74 -1.85 -9.16
CA ALA A 109 -1.97 -3.20 -8.66
C ALA A 109 -0.62 -3.94 -8.56
N TYR A 110 -0.41 -4.68 -7.49
CA TYR A 110 0.74 -5.56 -7.32
C TYR A 110 0.28 -6.98 -7.03
N VAL A 111 0.66 -7.93 -7.88
CA VAL A 111 0.26 -9.34 -7.74
C VAL A 111 1.16 -10.01 -6.71
N LEU A 112 0.58 -10.35 -5.56
CA LEU A 112 1.29 -11.07 -4.50
C LEU A 112 1.48 -12.54 -4.85
N ASN A 113 0.45 -13.15 -5.43
CA ASN A 113 0.51 -14.50 -5.92
C ASN A 113 -0.63 -14.80 -6.89
N GLY A 114 -0.41 -15.79 -7.76
CA GLY A 114 -1.37 -16.22 -8.76
C GLY A 114 -1.16 -15.56 -10.12
N ASN A 115 -2.10 -15.81 -11.03
CA ASN A 115 -2.10 -15.35 -12.41
C ASN A 115 -3.49 -14.81 -12.78
N GLY A 116 -3.51 -13.81 -13.64
CA GLY A 116 -4.76 -13.28 -14.14
C GLY A 116 -4.55 -12.16 -15.13
N LYS A 117 -5.54 -11.27 -15.19
CA LYS A 117 -5.58 -10.16 -16.13
C LYS A 117 -6.09 -8.89 -15.47
N VAL A 118 -5.65 -7.75 -16.00
CA VAL A 118 -6.01 -6.41 -15.51
C VAL A 118 -6.46 -5.49 -16.65
N GLY A 119 -7.36 -4.57 -16.31
CA GLY A 119 -7.87 -3.54 -17.21
C GLY A 119 -8.83 -4.07 -18.27
N ALA A 120 -9.45 -3.14 -19.02
CA ALA A 120 -10.45 -3.46 -20.04
C ALA A 120 -9.90 -4.32 -21.19
N GLU A 121 -8.61 -4.20 -21.51
CA GLU A 121 -7.93 -4.99 -22.54
C GLU A 121 -7.56 -6.41 -22.07
N GLY A 122 -7.72 -6.72 -20.77
CA GLY A 122 -7.38 -8.03 -20.21
C GLY A 122 -5.89 -8.35 -20.32
N ARG A 123 -5.02 -7.40 -19.95
CA ARG A 123 -3.56 -7.58 -20.02
C ARG A 123 -3.11 -8.61 -18.97
N PRO A 124 -2.28 -9.61 -19.34
CA PRO A 124 -1.87 -10.65 -18.41
C PRO A 124 -0.97 -10.11 -17.31
N VAL A 125 -1.14 -10.65 -16.10
CA VAL A 125 -0.31 -10.36 -14.93
C VAL A 125 -0.02 -11.63 -14.14
N HIS A 126 1.14 -11.68 -13.52
CA HIS A 126 1.67 -12.80 -12.76
C HIS A 126 2.28 -12.32 -11.44
N THR A 127 2.47 -13.24 -10.49
CA THR A 127 3.19 -13.03 -9.24
C THR A 127 4.43 -12.13 -9.40
N GLY A 128 4.54 -11.10 -8.57
CA GLY A 128 5.66 -10.17 -8.54
C GLY A 128 5.57 -9.02 -9.54
N GLN A 129 4.54 -8.96 -10.38
CA GLN A 129 4.34 -7.87 -11.33
C GLN A 129 3.51 -6.73 -10.74
N ALA A 130 3.94 -5.51 -11.06
CA ALA A 130 3.20 -4.29 -10.80
C ALA A 130 2.53 -3.80 -12.10
N THR A 131 1.30 -3.33 -11.98
CA THR A 131 0.55 -2.66 -13.04
C THR A 131 0.28 -1.23 -12.61
N VAL A 132 0.54 -0.28 -13.50
CA VAL A 132 0.08 1.11 -13.38
C VAL A 132 -1.12 1.26 -14.31
N PHE A 133 -2.25 1.71 -13.77
CA PHE A 133 -3.45 1.96 -14.56
C PHE A 133 -3.42 3.38 -15.15
N GLY A 134 -4.07 3.53 -16.30
CA GLY A 134 -4.33 4.84 -16.90
C GLY A 134 -5.56 5.51 -16.29
N GLU A 135 -6.06 6.53 -16.98
CA GLU A 135 -7.30 7.20 -16.60
C GLU A 135 -8.50 6.26 -16.68
N GLY A 136 -9.41 6.38 -15.72
CA GLY A 136 -10.61 5.56 -15.61
C GLY A 136 -11.30 5.76 -14.27
N ASP A 137 -12.58 5.39 -14.21
CA ASP A 137 -13.41 5.41 -13.01
C ASP A 137 -13.58 4.02 -12.39
N THR A 138 -12.91 3.01 -12.93
CA THR A 138 -12.96 1.62 -12.46
C THR A 138 -11.64 0.89 -12.68
N LEU A 139 -11.36 -0.09 -11.83
CA LEU A 139 -10.27 -1.05 -11.99
C LEU A 139 -10.83 -2.47 -12.10
N THR A 140 -10.58 -3.12 -13.23
CA THR A 140 -11.01 -4.51 -13.46
C THR A 140 -9.83 -5.47 -13.30
N ILE A 141 -10.02 -6.51 -12.51
CA ILE A 141 -9.03 -7.56 -12.25
C ILE A 141 -9.75 -8.91 -12.31
N SER A 142 -9.22 -9.86 -13.09
CA SER A 142 -9.79 -11.21 -13.21
C SER A 142 -8.73 -12.27 -12.98
N ALA A 143 -9.06 -13.31 -12.22
CA ALA A 143 -8.20 -14.46 -12.04
C ALA A 143 -8.30 -15.41 -13.24
N ASP A 144 -7.18 -16.01 -13.64
CA ASP A 144 -7.21 -17.13 -14.58
C ASP A 144 -8.04 -18.29 -14.01
N THR A 145 -8.67 -19.07 -14.89
CA THR A 145 -9.51 -20.23 -14.50
C THR A 145 -8.74 -21.34 -13.79
N LYS A 146 -7.41 -21.29 -13.83
CA LYS A 146 -6.49 -22.20 -13.12
C LYS A 146 -5.38 -21.39 -12.49
N GLN A 147 -5.08 -21.70 -11.23
CA GLN A 147 -3.96 -21.11 -10.47
C GLN A 147 -2.90 -22.17 -10.18
N ASP A 148 -1.72 -21.74 -9.71
CA ASP A 148 -0.67 -22.64 -9.20
C ASP A 148 -1.18 -23.38 -7.95
N SER A 149 -0.79 -24.64 -7.74
CA SER A 149 -1.20 -25.42 -6.57
C SER A 149 -0.81 -24.79 -5.23
N ARG A 150 0.22 -23.94 -5.21
CA ARG A 150 0.67 -23.20 -4.02
C ARG A 150 -0.20 -21.99 -3.70
N HIS A 151 -1.01 -21.53 -4.65
CA HIS A 151 -1.73 -20.27 -4.60
C HIS A 151 -3.15 -20.46 -5.17
N PRO A 152 -4.14 -20.84 -4.35
CA PRO A 152 -5.47 -21.23 -4.85
C PRO A 152 -6.27 -20.06 -5.44
N ASN A 153 -5.86 -18.81 -5.16
CA ASN A 153 -6.50 -17.58 -5.63
C ASN A 153 -5.47 -16.68 -6.31
N LEU A 154 -5.96 -15.68 -7.04
CA LEU A 154 -5.17 -14.50 -7.39
C LEU A 154 -5.24 -13.50 -6.23
N ASP A 155 -4.12 -13.20 -5.61
CA ASP A 155 -4.00 -12.19 -4.55
C ASP A 155 -3.29 -10.94 -5.07
N VAL A 156 -3.95 -9.80 -4.93
CA VAL A 156 -3.48 -8.52 -5.47
C VAL A 156 -3.61 -7.43 -4.42
N ILE A 157 -2.55 -6.65 -4.21
CA ILE A 157 -2.68 -5.35 -3.55
C ILE A 157 -3.12 -4.34 -4.59
N VAL A 158 -4.22 -3.65 -4.33
CA VAL A 158 -4.66 -2.49 -5.10
C VAL A 158 -4.44 -1.26 -4.25
N LEU A 159 -3.73 -0.28 -4.80
CA LEU A 159 -3.39 0.94 -4.10
C LEU A 159 -3.44 2.15 -5.02
N GLY A 160 -3.72 3.29 -4.43
CA GLY A 160 -3.51 4.58 -5.05
C GLY A 160 -4.01 5.71 -4.18
N GLY A 161 -3.86 6.92 -4.65
CA GLY A 161 -4.20 8.10 -3.89
C GLY A 161 -4.11 9.37 -4.70
N GLN A 162 -4.58 10.44 -4.09
CA GLN A 162 -4.53 11.77 -4.68
C GLN A 162 -3.06 12.19 -4.87
N PRO A 163 -2.62 12.55 -6.08
CA PRO A 163 -1.28 13.06 -6.29
C PRO A 163 -1.05 14.34 -5.46
N ILE A 164 0.00 14.35 -4.64
CA ILE A 164 0.37 15.49 -3.79
C ILE A 164 0.80 16.70 -4.64
N ARG A 165 1.42 16.45 -5.80
CA ARG A 165 1.90 17.48 -6.76
C ARG A 165 2.89 18.48 -6.16
N GLU A 166 3.74 18.00 -5.26
CA GLU A 166 4.86 18.75 -4.70
C GLU A 166 6.20 18.15 -5.15
N PRO A 167 7.30 18.92 -5.13
CA PRO A 167 8.63 18.39 -5.37
C PRO A 167 8.98 17.24 -4.42
N VAL A 168 9.72 16.25 -4.92
CA VAL A 168 10.23 15.12 -4.14
C VAL A 168 11.75 15.15 -4.20
N ALA A 169 12.39 15.31 -3.05
CA ALA A 169 13.83 15.14 -2.86
C ALA A 169 14.03 13.92 -1.97
N TRP A 170 14.78 12.92 -2.44
CA TRP A 170 14.96 11.65 -1.74
C TRP A 170 16.44 11.29 -1.59
N TYR A 171 16.83 10.92 -0.36
CA TYR A 171 18.14 10.35 -0.06
C TYR A 171 18.04 9.32 1.07
N GLY A 172 18.24 8.04 0.74
CA GLY A 172 18.20 6.95 1.72
C GLY A 172 16.85 6.88 2.46
N PRO A 173 16.82 7.02 3.80
CA PRO A 173 15.58 7.00 4.58
C PRO A 173 14.83 8.34 4.60
N PHE A 174 15.36 9.40 3.98
CA PHE A 174 14.79 10.74 4.06
C PHE A 174 14.08 11.12 2.76
N VAL A 175 12.80 11.49 2.85
CA VAL A 175 11.97 11.96 1.73
C VAL A 175 11.41 13.35 2.05
N MET A 176 12.02 14.38 1.48
CA MET A 176 11.69 15.80 1.70
C MET A 176 11.22 16.47 0.40
N ASN A 177 10.99 17.78 0.41
CA ASN A 177 10.62 18.55 -0.77
C ASN A 177 11.82 19.26 -1.42
N SER A 178 12.92 19.48 -0.69
CA SER A 178 14.12 20.16 -1.22
C SER A 178 15.44 19.52 -0.79
N HIS A 179 16.51 19.78 -1.56
CA HIS A 179 17.87 19.34 -1.20
C HIS A 179 18.33 19.93 0.14
N ARG A 180 17.96 21.19 0.43
CA ARG A 180 18.27 21.84 1.70
C ARG A 180 17.63 21.10 2.89
N GLU A 181 16.38 20.66 2.75
CA GLU A 181 15.71 19.86 3.78
C GLU A 181 16.36 18.50 3.97
N LEU A 182 16.82 17.84 2.90
CA LEU A 182 17.59 16.60 3.01
C LEU A 182 18.90 16.79 3.78
N GLU A 183 19.64 17.86 3.48
CA GLU A 183 20.86 18.19 4.21
C GLU A 183 20.58 18.43 5.70
N GLN A 184 19.47 19.08 6.04
CA GLN A 184 19.06 19.30 7.42
C GLN A 184 18.72 17.98 8.11
N ALA A 185 17.85 17.14 7.52
CA ALA A 185 17.47 15.85 8.08
C ALA A 185 18.68 14.93 8.33
N MET A 186 19.67 14.96 7.43
CA MET A 186 20.93 14.24 7.60
C MET A 186 21.75 14.76 8.78
N LYS A 187 21.86 16.10 8.93
CA LYS A 187 22.57 16.71 10.07
C LYS A 187 21.87 16.39 11.39
N ASP A 188 20.55 16.42 11.42
CA ASP A 188 19.76 16.09 12.61
C ASP A 188 19.98 14.62 13.00
N PHE A 189 20.00 13.70 12.03
CA PHE A 189 20.34 12.30 12.26
C PHE A 189 21.76 12.11 12.78
N GLN A 190 22.76 12.70 12.12
CA GLN A 190 24.17 12.54 12.51
C GLN A 190 24.52 13.18 13.86
N SER A 191 23.82 14.24 14.23
CA SER A 191 23.99 14.92 15.53
C SER A 191 23.23 14.25 16.68
N GLY A 192 22.38 13.26 16.39
CA GLY A 192 21.50 12.63 17.38
C GLY A 192 20.26 13.46 17.75
N SER A 193 19.96 14.52 16.99
CA SER A 193 18.80 15.41 17.20
C SER A 193 17.54 14.98 16.43
N PHE A 194 17.57 13.84 15.74
CA PHE A 194 16.51 13.37 14.86
C PHE A 194 15.21 13.04 15.60
N GLY A 195 14.07 13.49 15.07
CA GLY A 195 12.75 13.26 15.67
C GLY A 195 12.39 14.20 16.81
N HIS A 196 13.28 15.12 17.21
CA HIS A 196 12.95 16.20 18.13
C HIS A 196 12.40 17.42 17.36
N PRO A 197 11.30 18.05 17.80
CA PRO A 197 10.90 19.33 17.25
C PRO A 197 12.04 20.33 17.41
N ILE A 198 12.31 21.12 16.36
CA ILE A 198 13.15 22.31 16.46
C ILE A 198 12.33 23.32 17.27
N ASP A 199 12.80 23.71 18.45
CA ASP A 199 12.26 24.86 19.21
C ASP A 199 12.42 26.17 18.42
#